data_AF-A0A0M3J5V9-F1
#
_entry.id   AF-A0A0M3J5V9-F1
#
_cell.length_a   1.000
_cell.length_b   1.000
_cell.length_c   1.000
_cell.angle_alpha   90.00
_cell.angle_beta   90.00
_cell.angle_gamma   90.00
#
_symmetry.space_group_name_H-M   'P 1'
#
loop_
_entity.id
_entity.type
_entity.pdbx_description
1 polymer ?
#
loop_
_entity_poly.entity_id
_entity_poly.type
_entity_poly.pdbx_seq_one_letter_code
_entity_poly.pdbx_strand_id
1 'polypeptide(L)'
;MMQLVDPCTQDRDPGVGSAKLPRYTFNKLARVCEPFTYYGSAGNRNNFQSLQDCQNRCPESPNPCPHAPLNPQTPCNGNSGSCGSNQYCHNGQSPSTSVCCNKLSGERCNQPVVSGVGNANLVRWYYNAFTQQCQQFIYNGLQGNENNFLTREQCEDACFANPCLRGTPFQSQGVTVQCSMMNQAVCPAGYYCHIGANSQTSVCCQALGK
;
A
#
# COMPACT_ATOMS: atom_id res chain seq x y z
N MET A 1 41.44 -19.64 10.88
CA MET A 1 40.05 -20.04 10.55
C MET A 1 39.58 -19.18 9.39
N MET A 2 39.31 -19.74 8.22
CA MET A 2 38.68 -18.99 7.12
C MET A 2 37.26 -18.62 7.54
N GLN A 3 36.95 -17.32 7.61
CA GLN A 3 35.56 -16.88 7.73
C GLN A 3 34.79 -17.42 6.51
N LEU A 4 33.73 -18.17 6.77
CA LEU A 4 32.79 -18.56 5.73
C LEU A 4 32.09 -17.28 5.27
N VAL A 5 32.53 -16.70 4.15
CA VAL A 5 31.89 -15.48 3.61
C VAL A 5 30.45 -15.83 3.30
N ASP A 6 29.52 -15.14 3.96
CA ASP A 6 28.09 -15.32 3.79
C ASP A 6 27.70 -14.92 2.35
N PRO A 7 27.12 -15.83 1.54
CA PRO A 7 26.63 -15.47 0.21
C PRO A 7 25.54 -14.39 0.25
N CYS A 8 24.74 -14.32 1.31
CA CYS A 8 23.59 -13.42 1.40
C CYS A 8 23.97 -11.94 1.61
N THR A 9 25.26 -11.65 1.87
CA THR A 9 25.79 -10.29 2.04
C THR A 9 26.57 -9.79 0.82
N GLN A 10 26.85 -10.67 -0.15
CA GLN A 10 27.60 -10.33 -1.36
C GLN A 10 26.69 -9.70 -2.42
N ASP A 11 27.22 -8.80 -3.23
CA ASP A 11 26.49 -8.21 -4.35
C ASP A 11 26.32 -9.20 -5.50
N ARG A 12 25.33 -8.97 -6.36
CA ARG A 12 25.13 -9.76 -7.58
C ARG A 12 26.32 -9.56 -8.52
N ASP A 13 27.01 -10.65 -8.86
CA ASP A 13 28.09 -10.67 -9.84
C ASP A 13 27.78 -11.62 -11.00
N PRO A 14 27.45 -11.10 -12.20
CA PRO A 14 27.21 -11.89 -13.41
C PRO A 14 28.42 -12.71 -13.88
N GLY A 15 29.63 -12.36 -13.40
CA GLY A 15 30.87 -12.94 -13.90
C GLY A 15 31.13 -12.60 -15.37
N VAL A 16 31.94 -13.42 -16.02
CA VAL A 16 32.38 -13.26 -17.42
C VAL A 16 32.18 -14.54 -18.22
N GLY A 17 32.22 -14.43 -19.55
CA GLY A 17 32.06 -15.55 -20.49
C GLY A 17 30.82 -15.43 -21.38
N SER A 18 30.48 -16.52 -22.07
CA SER A 18 29.38 -16.56 -23.06
C SER A 18 28.25 -17.54 -22.72
N ALA A 19 28.32 -18.26 -21.59
CA ALA A 19 27.46 -19.40 -21.29
C ALA A 19 25.99 -19.05 -20.97
N LYS A 20 25.68 -17.78 -20.65
CA LYS A 20 24.32 -17.26 -20.33
C LYS A 20 23.45 -18.25 -19.54
N LEU A 21 23.88 -18.58 -18.32
CA LEU A 21 23.23 -19.57 -17.47
C LEU A 21 22.14 -18.90 -16.59
N PRO A 22 20.91 -19.45 -16.53
CA PRO A 22 19.90 -18.99 -15.58
C PRO A 22 20.31 -19.41 -14.16
N ARG A 23 20.35 -18.43 -13.24
CA ARG A 23 20.74 -18.61 -11.84
C ARG A 23 19.88 -17.74 -10.94
N TYR A 24 20.02 -17.90 -9.63
CA TYR A 24 19.35 -17.09 -8.62
C TYR A 24 20.38 -16.38 -7.75
N THR A 25 20.06 -15.16 -7.32
CA THR A 25 20.87 -14.33 -6.44
C THR A 25 19.98 -13.75 -5.33
N PHE A 26 20.49 -13.61 -4.12
CA PHE A 26 19.80 -12.96 -3.03
C PHE A 26 19.99 -11.44 -3.13
N ASN A 27 18.90 -10.71 -3.32
CA ASN A 27 18.89 -9.26 -3.34
C ASN A 27 18.84 -8.73 -1.90
N LYS A 28 19.92 -8.13 -1.42
CA LYS A 28 20.02 -7.62 -0.04
C LYS A 28 19.04 -6.48 0.30
N LEU A 29 18.56 -5.74 -0.71
CA LEU A 29 17.61 -4.63 -0.54
C LEU A 29 16.16 -5.11 -0.55
N ALA A 30 15.80 -5.95 -1.52
CA ALA A 30 14.47 -6.56 -1.60
C ALA A 30 14.29 -7.69 -0.57
N ARG A 31 15.41 -8.23 -0.06
CA ARG A 31 15.50 -9.34 0.90
C ARG A 31 14.80 -10.61 0.37
N VAL A 32 14.93 -10.84 -0.94
CA VAL A 32 14.35 -11.98 -1.68
C VAL A 32 15.35 -12.53 -2.69
N CYS A 33 15.15 -13.78 -3.09
CA CYS A 33 15.89 -14.46 -4.14
C CYS A 33 15.30 -14.12 -5.51
N GLU A 34 16.14 -13.64 -6.43
CA GLU A 34 15.75 -13.16 -7.76
C GLU A 34 16.55 -13.88 -8.85
N PRO A 35 15.96 -14.14 -10.03
CA PRO A 35 16.68 -14.72 -11.14
C PRO A 35 17.71 -13.73 -11.72
N PHE A 36 18.85 -14.24 -12.18
CA PHE A 36 19.84 -13.47 -12.95
C PHE A 36 20.58 -14.35 -13.94
N THR A 37 21.27 -13.71 -14.89
CA THR A 37 22.14 -14.38 -15.87
C THR A 37 23.58 -14.42 -15.38
N TYR A 38 24.14 -15.62 -15.27
CA TYR A 38 25.56 -15.85 -14.97
C TYR A 38 26.31 -16.28 -16.24
N TYR A 39 27.47 -15.69 -16.50
CA TYR A 39 28.19 -15.87 -17.76
C TYR A 39 29.17 -17.05 -17.79
N GLY A 40 29.32 -17.77 -16.67
CA GLY A 40 30.00 -19.06 -16.61
C GLY A 40 31.39 -19.05 -15.97
N SER A 41 31.99 -17.90 -15.72
CA SER A 41 33.30 -17.76 -15.04
C SER A 41 33.35 -16.54 -14.11
N ALA A 42 34.30 -16.52 -13.18
CA ALA A 42 34.40 -15.52 -12.11
C ALA A 42 33.13 -15.49 -11.22
N GLY A 43 32.68 -14.32 -10.78
CA GLY A 43 31.52 -14.22 -9.91
C GLY A 43 31.85 -14.41 -8.43
N ASN A 44 30.79 -14.65 -7.65
CA ASN A 44 30.90 -14.84 -6.20
C ASN A 44 29.86 -15.86 -5.69
N ARG A 45 29.75 -16.03 -4.36
CA ARG A 45 28.91 -17.08 -3.76
C ARG A 45 27.42 -16.76 -3.76
N ASN A 46 27.02 -15.52 -4.07
CA ASN A 46 25.63 -15.12 -4.26
C ASN A 46 25.09 -15.56 -5.63
N ASN A 47 25.20 -16.85 -5.92
CA ASN A 47 24.89 -17.49 -7.20
C ASN A 47 24.41 -18.93 -6.95
N PHE A 48 23.10 -19.13 -7.04
CA PHE A 48 22.41 -20.38 -6.73
C PHE A 48 21.84 -21.02 -7.99
N GLN A 49 21.84 -22.36 -8.04
CA GLN A 49 21.32 -23.11 -9.19
C GLN A 49 19.80 -23.06 -9.28
N SER A 50 19.12 -23.09 -8.13
CA SER A 50 17.68 -23.05 -8.02
C SER A 50 17.22 -21.96 -7.05
N LEU A 51 15.95 -21.56 -7.18
CA LEU A 51 15.29 -20.66 -6.23
C LEU A 51 15.31 -21.25 -4.82
N GLN A 52 15.03 -22.55 -4.70
CA GLN A 52 14.96 -23.25 -3.43
C GLN A 52 16.33 -23.28 -2.71
N ASP A 53 17.43 -23.48 -3.43
CA ASP A 53 18.77 -23.43 -2.84
C ASP A 53 19.09 -22.05 -2.28
N CYS A 54 18.70 -21.00 -3.02
CA CYS A 54 18.84 -19.62 -2.56
C CYS A 54 18.01 -19.39 -1.29
N GLN A 55 16.73 -19.76 -1.29
CA GLN A 55 15.82 -19.54 -0.15
C GLN A 55 16.23 -20.34 1.10
N ASN A 56 16.72 -21.57 0.92
CA ASN A 56 17.24 -22.39 2.01
C ASN A 56 18.49 -21.77 2.64
N ARG A 57 19.31 -21.08 1.84
CA ARG A 57 20.54 -20.44 2.32
C ARG A 57 20.32 -19.02 2.85
N CYS A 58 19.43 -18.26 2.23
CA CYS A 58 19.17 -16.86 2.50
C CYS A 58 17.69 -16.67 2.85
N PRO A 59 17.35 -16.55 4.14
CA PRO A 59 15.97 -16.36 4.58
C PRO A 59 15.38 -15.09 3.99
N GLU A 60 14.26 -15.24 3.27
CA GLU A 60 13.53 -14.14 2.66
C GLU A 60 12.75 -13.36 3.72
N SER A 61 12.78 -12.03 3.61
CA SER A 61 11.91 -11.13 4.36
C SER A 61 11.59 -9.95 3.45
N PRO A 62 10.64 -10.14 2.51
CA PRO A 62 10.40 -9.19 1.43
C PRO A 62 10.19 -7.77 1.96
N ASN A 63 10.86 -6.79 1.35
CA ASN A 63 10.71 -5.40 1.74
C ASN A 63 9.27 -4.91 1.44
N PRO A 64 8.47 -4.55 2.47
CA PRO A 64 7.10 -4.09 2.26
C PRO A 64 7.00 -2.67 1.71
N CYS A 65 8.09 -1.88 1.72
CA CYS A 65 8.07 -0.47 1.30
C CYS A 65 8.66 -0.28 -0.11
N PRO A 66 8.13 0.67 -0.93
CA PRO A 66 8.55 0.87 -2.32
C PRO A 66 9.98 1.42 -2.52
N HIS A 67 10.57 2.14 -1.55
CA HIS A 67 11.84 2.89 -1.74
C HIS A 67 12.90 2.60 -0.66
N ALA A 68 13.01 1.34 -0.24
CA ALA A 68 14.00 0.76 0.69
C ALA A 68 13.56 0.64 2.17
N PRO A 69 14.05 -0.39 2.88
CA PRO A 69 13.78 -0.57 4.30
C PRO A 69 14.67 0.37 5.13
N LEU A 70 14.06 1.24 5.93
CA LEU A 70 14.77 1.84 7.06
C LEU A 70 14.84 0.78 8.18
N ASN A 71 16.05 0.45 8.59
CA ASN A 71 16.30 -0.43 9.73
C ASN A 71 15.96 0.30 11.05
N PRO A 72 15.31 -0.32 12.06
CA PRO A 72 14.43 -1.49 12.01
C PRO A 72 13.01 -1.11 11.58
N GLN A 73 12.33 -2.02 10.87
CA GLN A 73 10.93 -1.86 10.49
C GLN A 73 10.04 -1.76 11.74
N THR A 74 9.41 -0.61 11.97
CA THR A 74 8.44 -0.43 13.06
C THR A 74 7.12 -1.11 12.68
N PRO A 75 6.65 -2.13 13.41
CA PRO A 75 5.36 -2.76 13.13
C PRO A 75 4.20 -1.79 13.31
N CYS A 76 3.13 -1.97 12.55
CA CYS A 76 1.91 -1.18 12.67
C CYS A 76 0.65 -2.03 12.47
N ASN A 77 -0.49 -1.58 13.01
CA ASN A 77 -1.74 -2.34 13.05
C ASN A 77 -2.90 -1.58 12.36
N GLY A 78 -2.83 -1.34 11.04
CA GLY A 78 -3.93 -0.73 10.29
C GLY A 78 -4.08 0.78 10.45
N ASN A 79 -3.70 1.33 11.60
CA ASN A 79 -3.82 2.75 11.92
C ASN A 79 -2.48 3.47 11.77
N SER A 80 -2.52 4.69 11.22
CA SER A 80 -1.33 5.54 11.06
C SER A 80 -0.76 6.09 12.38
N GLY A 81 -1.47 5.92 13.51
CA GLY A 81 -1.09 6.47 14.81
C GLY A 81 0.17 5.84 15.45
N SER A 82 0.61 4.67 14.98
CA SER A 82 1.85 4.02 15.45
C SER A 82 3.09 4.42 14.64
N CYS A 83 2.91 5.19 13.55
CA CYS A 83 4.00 5.58 12.65
C CYS A 83 4.38 7.05 12.85
N GLY A 84 5.62 7.42 12.49
CA GLY A 84 6.09 8.80 12.56
C GLY A 84 5.33 9.75 11.61
N SER A 85 5.51 11.06 11.79
CA SER A 85 4.81 12.12 11.02
C SER A 85 4.98 12.00 9.50
N ASN A 86 6.16 11.55 9.05
CA ASN A 86 6.50 11.35 7.64
C ASN A 86 6.33 9.89 7.17
N GLN A 87 5.57 9.09 7.91
CA GLN A 87 5.35 7.68 7.63
C GLN A 87 3.86 7.34 7.57
N TYR A 88 3.54 6.27 6.85
CA TYR A 88 2.22 5.65 6.84
C TYR A 88 2.34 4.19 7.24
N CYS A 89 1.26 3.62 7.77
CA CYS A 89 1.21 2.19 8.02
C CYS A 89 0.95 1.44 6.70
N HIS A 90 1.96 0.71 6.20
CA HIS A 90 1.76 -0.23 5.11
C HIS A 90 1.08 -1.48 5.67
N ASN A 91 -0.04 -1.88 5.08
CA ASN A 91 -0.83 -3.04 5.50
C ASN A 91 -0.54 -4.22 4.58
N GLY A 92 0.37 -5.10 4.99
CA GLY A 92 0.78 -6.26 4.21
C GLY A 92 -0.19 -7.44 4.28
N GLN A 93 0.30 -8.62 3.89
CA GLN A 93 -0.42 -9.90 4.00
C GLN A 93 -0.35 -10.47 5.43
N SER A 94 0.71 -10.14 6.17
CA SER A 94 1.06 -10.72 7.47
C SER A 94 1.56 -9.65 8.43
N PRO A 95 1.64 -9.92 9.74
CA PRO A 95 2.24 -8.99 10.69
C PRO A 95 3.69 -8.60 10.36
N SER A 96 4.48 -9.53 9.78
CA SER A 96 5.85 -9.26 9.36
C SER A 96 5.96 -8.32 8.15
N THR A 97 4.87 -8.15 7.41
CA THR A 97 4.79 -7.25 6.24
C THR A 97 3.93 -6.01 6.52
N SER A 98 3.43 -5.84 7.75
CA SER A 98 2.67 -4.67 8.19
C SER A 98 3.53 -3.73 9.03
N VAL A 99 4.11 -2.74 8.37
CA VAL A 99 5.18 -1.90 8.93
C VAL A 99 5.02 -0.44 8.53
N CYS A 100 5.65 0.47 9.25
CA CYS A 100 5.68 1.89 8.88
C CYS A 100 6.62 2.12 7.69
N CYS A 101 6.06 2.65 6.60
CA CYS A 101 6.79 3.04 5.39
C CYS A 101 6.84 4.56 5.27
N ASN A 102 7.89 5.10 4.63
CA ASN A 102 7.99 6.54 4.37
C ASN A 102 6.94 6.98 3.36
N LYS A 103 6.25 8.08 3.64
CA LYS A 103 5.31 8.70 2.70
C LYS A 103 6.07 9.15 1.45
N LEU A 104 5.44 8.96 0.29
CA LEU A 104 5.89 9.58 -0.95
C LEU A 104 5.37 11.02 -1.04
N SER A 105 5.89 11.80 -1.98
CA SER A 105 5.35 13.14 -2.25
C SER A 105 3.92 13.05 -2.77
N GLY A 106 3.03 13.89 -2.26
CA GLY A 106 1.64 13.99 -2.69
C GLY A 106 0.66 13.51 -1.61
N GLU A 107 -0.52 14.13 -1.60
CA GLU A 107 -1.58 13.81 -0.62
C GLU A 107 -2.11 12.39 -0.83
N ARG A 108 -2.27 11.65 0.27
CA ARG A 108 -2.74 10.24 0.31
C ARG A 108 -3.85 9.96 -0.69
N CYS A 109 -4.89 10.79 -0.69
CA CYS A 109 -6.11 10.56 -1.47
C CYS A 109 -5.99 10.99 -2.94
N ASN A 110 -4.89 11.63 -3.33
CA ASN A 110 -4.62 12.02 -4.71
C ASN A 110 -3.60 11.10 -5.39
N GLN A 111 -3.07 10.11 -4.66
CA GLN A 111 -2.12 9.16 -5.22
C GLN A 111 -2.83 8.12 -6.09
N PRO A 112 -2.15 7.59 -7.13
CA PRO A 112 -2.73 6.56 -8.00
C PRO A 112 -2.96 5.26 -7.24
N VAL A 113 -3.89 4.44 -7.72
CA VAL A 113 -4.01 3.05 -7.27
C VAL A 113 -2.75 2.27 -7.66
N VAL A 114 -2.19 1.52 -6.73
CA VAL A 114 -1.00 0.68 -6.98
C VAL A 114 -1.22 -0.71 -6.41
N SER A 115 -1.38 -1.71 -7.29
CA SER A 115 -1.53 -3.12 -6.89
C SER A 115 -0.33 -3.68 -6.15
N GLY A 116 0.83 -3.02 -6.22
CA GLY A 116 2.04 -3.47 -5.54
C GLY A 116 2.61 -4.74 -6.17
N VAL A 117 3.49 -5.39 -5.43
CA VAL A 117 4.18 -6.63 -5.85
C VAL A 117 3.89 -7.76 -4.86
N GLY A 118 4.30 -8.97 -5.23
CA GLY A 118 4.03 -10.19 -4.49
C GLY A 118 2.99 -11.06 -5.18
N ASN A 119 2.50 -12.07 -4.47
CA ASN A 119 1.56 -13.07 -4.96
C ASN A 119 0.29 -13.17 -4.09
N ALA A 120 0.10 -12.23 -3.16
CA ALA A 120 -1.12 -12.18 -2.37
C ALA A 120 -2.30 -11.73 -3.24
N ASN A 121 -3.52 -12.08 -2.83
CA ASN A 121 -4.74 -11.64 -3.48
C ASN A 121 -5.62 -10.93 -2.43
N LEU A 122 -5.23 -9.71 -2.07
CA LEU A 122 -5.86 -8.96 -0.98
C LEU A 122 -6.82 -7.94 -1.56
N VAL A 123 -8.11 -8.07 -1.24
CA VAL A 123 -9.11 -7.05 -1.58
C VAL A 123 -8.88 -5.84 -0.68
N ARG A 124 -8.67 -4.68 -1.30
CA ARG A 124 -8.40 -3.40 -0.63
C ARG A 124 -9.25 -2.29 -1.22
N TRP A 125 -9.33 -1.18 -0.52
CA TRP A 125 -10.00 0.03 -0.97
C TRP A 125 -8.97 1.11 -1.30
N TYR A 126 -9.23 1.88 -2.34
CA TYR A 126 -8.48 3.09 -2.66
C TYR A 126 -9.47 4.20 -3.01
N TYR A 127 -9.06 5.44 -2.79
CA TYR A 127 -9.84 6.59 -3.24
C TYR A 127 -9.51 6.91 -4.69
N ASN A 128 -10.51 6.82 -5.56
CA ASN A 128 -10.41 7.25 -6.95
C ASN A 128 -10.79 8.73 -7.03
N ALA A 129 -9.82 9.61 -7.23
CA ALA A 129 -10.06 11.06 -7.29
C ALA A 129 -10.90 11.51 -8.51
N PHE A 130 -10.93 10.73 -9.59
CA PHE A 130 -11.76 11.04 -10.77
C PHE A 130 -13.24 10.78 -10.50
N THR A 131 -13.57 9.62 -9.95
CA THR A 131 -14.95 9.28 -9.58
C THR A 131 -15.33 9.85 -8.21
N GLN A 132 -14.34 10.28 -7.44
CA GLN A 132 -14.41 10.69 -6.03
C GLN A 132 -15.17 9.66 -5.19
N GLN A 133 -14.75 8.40 -5.30
CA GLN A 133 -15.34 7.28 -4.58
C GLN A 133 -14.24 6.35 -4.10
N CYS A 134 -14.48 5.72 -2.95
CA CYS A 134 -13.69 4.58 -2.51
C CYS A 134 -14.09 3.35 -3.34
N GLN A 135 -13.13 2.76 -4.05
CA GLN A 135 -13.32 1.62 -4.93
C GLN A 135 -12.43 0.46 -4.51
N GLN A 136 -12.87 -0.76 -4.78
CA GLN A 136 -12.08 -1.96 -4.51
C GLN A 136 -10.99 -2.16 -5.58
N PHE A 137 -9.85 -2.70 -5.16
CA PHE A 137 -8.81 -3.21 -6.04
C PHE A 137 -8.11 -4.42 -5.42
N ILE A 138 -7.38 -5.17 -6.24
CA ILE A 138 -6.54 -6.27 -5.77
C ILE A 138 -5.14 -5.75 -5.49
N TYR A 139 -4.70 -5.97 -4.25
CA TYR A 139 -3.37 -5.66 -3.76
C TYR A 139 -2.54 -6.93 -3.54
N ASN A 140 -1.31 -6.91 -4.03
CA ASN A 140 -0.40 -8.06 -4.08
C ASN A 140 0.40 -8.29 -2.80
N GLY A 141 0.22 -7.39 -1.80
CA GLY A 141 0.68 -7.59 -0.43
C GLY A 141 1.94 -6.81 -0.03
N LEU A 142 2.70 -6.29 -1.00
CA LEU A 142 3.93 -5.53 -0.75
C LEU A 142 3.99 -4.26 -1.60
N GLN A 143 4.66 -3.23 -1.07
CA GLN A 143 4.92 -1.93 -1.70
C GLN A 143 3.67 -1.04 -1.85
N GLY A 144 3.44 -0.48 -3.04
CA GLY A 144 2.37 0.49 -3.24
C GLY A 144 2.58 1.80 -2.50
N ASN A 145 1.48 2.46 -2.15
CA ASN A 145 1.45 3.77 -1.51
C ASN A 145 0.35 3.81 -0.43
N GLU A 146 0.16 4.95 0.22
CA GLU A 146 -0.82 5.07 1.30
C GLU A 146 -2.29 5.20 0.85
N ASN A 147 -2.57 5.27 -0.46
CA ASN A 147 -3.94 5.16 -1.00
C ASN A 147 -4.38 3.68 -1.06
N ASN A 148 -4.32 3.00 0.08
CA ASN A 148 -4.60 1.58 0.24
C ASN A 148 -5.17 1.34 1.65
N PHE A 149 -6.47 1.12 1.71
CA PHE A 149 -7.25 1.00 2.95
C PHE A 149 -7.78 -0.43 3.10
N LEU A 150 -7.90 -0.89 4.35
CA LEU A 150 -8.41 -2.23 4.64
C LEU A 150 -9.93 -2.31 4.44
N THR A 151 -10.65 -1.24 4.79
CA THR A 151 -12.11 -1.16 4.67
C THR A 151 -12.54 0.07 3.88
N ARG A 152 -13.79 0.05 3.43
CA ARG A 152 -14.40 1.19 2.74
C ARG A 152 -14.45 2.39 3.66
N GLU A 153 -14.91 2.19 4.89
CA GLU A 153 -15.07 3.23 5.91
C GLU A 153 -13.73 3.94 6.19
N GLN A 154 -12.63 3.19 6.30
CA GLN A 154 -11.30 3.79 6.47
C GLN A 154 -10.88 4.67 5.30
N CYS A 155 -11.23 4.28 4.07
CA CYS A 155 -10.99 5.10 2.89
C CYS A 155 -11.86 6.36 2.90
N GLU A 156 -13.14 6.20 3.21
CA GLU A 156 -14.12 7.30 3.25
C GLU A 156 -13.74 8.34 4.32
N ASP A 157 -13.42 7.89 5.54
CA ASP A 157 -12.99 8.75 6.65
C ASP A 157 -11.68 9.48 6.35
N ALA A 158 -10.76 8.84 5.63
CA ALA A 158 -9.47 9.44 5.30
C ALA A 158 -9.55 10.44 4.15
N CYS A 159 -10.44 10.22 3.18
CA CYS A 159 -10.41 10.92 1.90
C CYS A 159 -11.63 11.79 1.59
N PHE A 160 -12.74 11.61 2.27
CA PHE A 160 -13.86 12.52 2.15
C PHE A 160 -13.72 13.67 3.15
N ALA A 161 -13.61 14.89 2.61
CA ALA A 161 -13.83 16.08 3.41
C ALA A 161 -15.32 16.11 3.78
N ASN A 162 -15.61 16.05 5.09
CA ASN A 162 -16.99 16.14 5.57
C ASN A 162 -17.57 17.52 5.20
N PRO A 163 -18.57 17.59 4.30
CA PRO A 163 -19.16 18.86 3.90
C PRO A 163 -20.10 19.43 4.97
N CYS A 164 -20.48 18.64 5.98
CA CYS A 164 -21.38 19.07 7.03
C CYS A 164 -20.63 19.84 8.13
N LEU A 165 -21.20 20.99 8.52
CA LEU A 165 -20.69 21.80 9.64
C LEU A 165 -20.70 21.04 10.98
N ARG A 166 -21.70 20.16 11.18
CA ARG A 166 -21.82 19.27 12.35
C ARG A 166 -22.34 17.90 11.93
N GLY A 167 -21.93 16.88 12.67
CA GLY A 167 -22.25 15.49 12.37
C GLY A 167 -21.58 15.01 11.08
N THR A 168 -21.88 13.79 10.67
CA THR A 168 -21.49 13.24 9.37
C THR A 168 -22.66 13.38 8.38
N PRO A 169 -22.40 13.31 7.07
CA PRO A 169 -23.46 13.25 6.07
C PRO A 169 -24.42 12.10 6.35
N PHE A 170 -25.72 12.33 6.14
CA PHE A 170 -26.73 11.29 6.32
C PHE A 170 -26.44 10.10 5.40
N GLN A 171 -26.49 8.90 5.97
CA GLN A 171 -26.34 7.65 5.23
C GLN A 171 -27.64 6.84 5.27
N SER A 172 -28.05 6.31 4.13
CA SER A 172 -29.11 5.31 4.01
C SER A 172 -28.47 3.99 3.61
N GLN A 173 -28.63 2.95 4.44
CA GLN A 173 -28.02 1.63 4.22
C GLN A 173 -26.49 1.69 3.98
N GLY A 174 -25.77 2.57 4.67
CA GLY A 174 -24.31 2.76 4.52
C GLY A 174 -23.89 3.50 3.25
N VAL A 175 -24.83 4.15 2.55
CA VAL A 175 -24.54 4.99 1.39
C VAL A 175 -24.91 6.44 1.72
N THR A 176 -23.94 7.35 1.57
CA THR A 176 -24.17 8.79 1.75
C THR A 176 -25.23 9.29 0.78
N VAL A 177 -26.29 9.89 1.32
CA VAL A 177 -27.38 10.43 0.52
C VAL A 177 -26.95 11.77 -0.08
N GLN A 178 -26.76 11.77 -1.40
CA GLN A 178 -26.51 12.98 -2.17
C GLN A 178 -27.80 13.72 -2.46
N CYS A 179 -27.73 15.05 -2.46
CA CYS A 179 -28.83 15.94 -2.75
C CYS A 179 -28.35 17.05 -3.70
N SER A 180 -29.30 17.84 -4.20
CA SER A 180 -29.07 18.93 -5.14
C SER A 180 -30.19 19.95 -5.00
N MET A 181 -30.03 21.08 -5.68
CA MET A 181 -31.06 22.13 -5.76
C MET A 181 -32.40 21.62 -6.31
N MET A 182 -32.39 20.55 -7.13
CA MET A 182 -33.60 20.01 -7.76
C MET A 182 -34.29 18.91 -6.94
N ASN A 183 -33.61 18.31 -5.96
CA ASN A 183 -34.12 17.16 -5.20
C ASN A 183 -33.89 17.29 -3.68
N GLN A 184 -34.03 18.50 -3.13
CA GLN A 184 -33.79 18.77 -1.71
C GLN A 184 -34.61 17.88 -0.76
N ALA A 185 -35.81 17.44 -1.17
CA ALA A 185 -36.69 16.57 -0.39
C ALA A 185 -36.17 15.13 -0.19
N VAL A 186 -35.06 14.75 -0.85
CA VAL A 186 -34.39 13.46 -0.58
C VAL A 186 -33.80 13.39 0.83
N CYS A 187 -33.56 14.55 1.46
CA CYS A 187 -33.05 14.61 2.83
C CYS A 187 -34.17 14.34 3.84
N PRO A 188 -33.96 13.43 4.81
CA PRO A 188 -34.97 13.09 5.80
C PRO A 188 -35.20 14.25 6.79
N ALA A 189 -36.29 14.15 7.55
CA ALA A 189 -36.59 15.10 8.61
C ALA A 189 -35.40 15.26 9.58
N GLY A 190 -35.08 16.51 9.93
CA GLY A 190 -33.90 16.85 10.74
C GLY A 190 -32.61 17.05 9.94
N TYR A 191 -32.65 16.92 8.61
CA TYR A 191 -31.53 17.18 7.72
C TYR A 191 -31.90 18.24 6.68
N TYR A 192 -30.90 19.03 6.27
CA TYR A 192 -31.00 19.96 5.14
C TYR A 192 -30.06 19.51 4.03
N CYS A 193 -30.38 19.88 2.79
CA CYS A 193 -29.48 19.66 1.67
C CYS A 193 -28.37 20.73 1.69
N HIS A 194 -27.16 20.33 2.08
CA HIS A 194 -25.99 21.18 1.90
C HIS A 194 -25.58 21.13 0.43
N ILE A 195 -25.37 22.30 -0.19
CA ILE A 195 -24.96 22.41 -1.60
C ILE A 195 -23.47 22.76 -1.63
N GLY A 196 -22.67 21.78 -2.03
CA GLY A 196 -21.24 21.93 -2.21
C GLY A 196 -20.85 22.31 -3.64
N ALA A 197 -19.55 22.30 -3.91
CA ALA A 197 -19.00 22.59 -5.23
C ALA A 197 -19.36 21.54 -6.30
N ASN A 198 -19.71 20.32 -5.87
CA ASN A 198 -20.06 19.19 -6.74
C ASN A 198 -21.05 18.24 -6.02
N SER A 199 -21.42 17.12 -6.66
CA SER A 199 -22.39 16.17 -6.10
C SER A 199 -21.86 15.43 -4.85
N GLN A 200 -20.56 15.16 -4.74
CA GLN A 200 -19.98 14.53 -3.54
C GLN A 200 -20.02 15.43 -2.32
N THR A 201 -19.88 16.73 -2.54
CA THR A 201 -20.00 17.74 -1.49
C THR A 201 -21.43 18.25 -1.33
N SER A 202 -22.39 17.78 -2.14
CA SER A 202 -23.81 18.13 -1.99
C SER A 202 -24.59 16.98 -1.35
N VAL A 203 -24.75 17.02 -0.02
CA VAL A 203 -25.27 15.91 0.77
C VAL A 203 -26.23 16.39 1.85
N CYS A 204 -26.98 15.45 2.42
CA CYS A 204 -27.88 15.74 3.52
C CYS A 204 -27.11 15.89 4.83
N CYS A 205 -27.07 17.12 5.36
CA CYS A 205 -26.39 17.47 6.61
C CYS A 205 -27.39 17.73 7.73
N GLN A 206 -27.02 17.43 8.98
CA GLN A 206 -27.92 17.60 10.11
C GLN A 206 -28.27 19.08 10.29
N ALA A 207 -29.57 19.39 10.32
CA ALA A 207 -30.05 20.74 10.55
C ALA A 207 -29.76 21.14 12.01
N LEU A 208 -29.20 22.33 12.21
CA LEU A 208 -29.13 22.91 13.55
C LEU A 208 -30.57 23.16 14.01
N GLY A 209 -30.92 22.61 15.17
CA GLY A 209 -32.20 22.89 15.81
C GLY A 209 -32.41 24.40 15.90
N LYS A 210 -33.62 24.84 15.57
CA LYS A 210 -34.11 26.18 15.94
C LYS A 210 -34.20 26.29 17.45
#